data_AF-A0AAW0GM71-F1
#
_entry.id   AF-A0AAW0GM71-F1
#
_cell.length_a   1.000
_cell.length_b   1.000
_cell.length_c   1.000
_cell.angle_alpha   90.00
_cell.angle_beta   90.00
_cell.angle_gamma   90.00
#
_symmetry.space_group_name_H-M   'P 1'
#
loop_
_entity.id
_entity.type
_entity.pdbx_description
1 polymer ?
#
loop_
_entity_poly.entity_id
_entity_poly.type
_entity_poly.pdbx_seq_one_letter_code
_entity_poly.pdbx_strand_id
1 'polypeptide(L)'
;MVMSYLAPEPFKAPTYEASEYVFSGLSFDELPDQARSYLANEIGVTSTSRMTYNHFVHGFVELSRQLRTCLEGNDRALIGLKNEVRRKSICGSLEPTVATEEENLARLQHVLEVLLPERQAILDNFVQKWDALIWLEIEGMPQEGRPPHEQQQRYRNDSLERVFEMANESTSELDEKLLREEMQEMSKLFVSKGGVEERGRTTSRKPTVGVYRPPALRCGA
;
A
#
# COMPACT_ATOMS: atom_id res chain seq x y z
N MET A 1 6.10 -4.75 36.77
CA MET A 1 6.36 -5.28 35.42
C MET A 1 6.22 -4.11 34.47
N VAL A 2 7.34 -3.56 33.99
CA VAL A 2 7.34 -2.37 33.14
C VAL A 2 6.99 -2.82 31.73
N MET A 3 5.78 -2.50 31.27
CA MET A 3 5.43 -2.58 29.85
C MET A 3 6.35 -1.62 29.11
N SER A 4 7.45 -2.16 28.55
CA SER A 4 8.28 -1.43 27.62
C SER A 4 7.41 -1.17 26.38
N TYR A 5 6.81 0.02 26.34
CA TYR A 5 6.16 0.54 25.13
C TYR A 5 7.27 0.87 24.14
N LEU A 6 7.84 -0.16 23.50
CA LEU A 6 8.58 0.04 22.27
C LEU A 6 7.62 0.71 21.30
N ALA A 7 7.99 1.90 20.83
CA ALA A 7 7.26 2.58 19.79
C ALA A 7 7.08 1.58 18.63
N PRO A 8 5.88 1.48 18.05
CA PRO A 8 5.67 0.56 16.93
C PRO A 8 6.65 0.92 15.83
N GLU A 9 7.42 -0.07 15.37
CA GLU A 9 8.26 0.08 14.19
C GLU A 9 7.38 0.52 13.01
N PRO A 10 7.81 1.53 12.24
CA PRO A 10 7.09 1.96 11.05
C PRO A 10 6.97 0.80 10.06
N PHE A 11 5.89 0.77 9.28
CA PHE A 11 5.72 -0.22 8.22
C PHE A 11 6.86 -0.09 7.22
N LYS A 12 7.55 -1.20 6.96
CA LYS A 12 8.58 -1.29 5.92
C LYS A 12 7.98 -2.04 4.75
N ALA A 13 7.87 -1.36 3.62
CA ALA A 13 7.41 -1.98 2.39
C ALA A 13 8.38 -3.11 1.97
N PRO A 14 7.88 -4.18 1.33
CA PRO A 14 8.72 -5.19 0.70
C PRO A 14 9.69 -4.55 -0.30
N THR A 15 10.95 -5.01 -0.29
CA THR A 15 11.96 -4.58 -1.26
C THR A 15 11.59 -5.08 -2.66
N TYR A 16 11.68 -4.18 -3.64
CA TYR A 16 11.45 -4.49 -5.04
C TYR A 16 12.79 -4.57 -5.78
N GLU A 17 12.99 -5.66 -6.51
CA GLU A 17 14.17 -5.87 -7.33
C GLU A 17 13.83 -5.58 -8.80
N ALA A 18 14.20 -4.39 -9.27
CA ALA A 18 13.94 -3.98 -10.63
C ALA A 18 14.81 -4.77 -11.62
N SER A 19 14.23 -5.17 -12.76
CA SER A 19 14.98 -5.79 -13.85
C SER A 19 16.04 -4.83 -14.42
N GLU A 20 17.02 -5.40 -15.13
CA GLU A 20 18.02 -4.64 -15.86
C GLU A 20 17.38 -3.75 -16.94
N TYR A 21 18.03 -2.62 -17.23
CA TYR A 21 17.61 -1.65 -18.23
C TYR A 21 18.06 -2.12 -19.62
N VAL A 22 17.08 -2.45 -20.46
CA VAL A 22 17.30 -3.08 -21.77
C VAL A 22 16.98 -2.17 -22.97
N PHE A 23 16.60 -0.91 -22.75
CA PHE A 23 16.17 -0.02 -23.85
C PHE A 23 17.33 0.75 -24.51
N SER A 24 18.54 0.66 -23.95
CA SER A 24 19.71 1.35 -24.48
C SER A 24 20.00 0.98 -25.94
N GLY A 25 20.06 1.99 -26.80
CA GLY A 25 20.40 1.83 -28.21
C GLY A 25 19.26 1.31 -29.09
N LEU A 26 18.09 1.02 -28.53
CA LEU A 26 16.90 0.65 -29.30
C LEU A 26 16.33 1.89 -30.01
N SER A 27 15.89 1.71 -31.25
CA SER A 27 15.02 2.68 -31.92
C SER A 27 13.59 2.62 -31.35
N PHE A 28 12.78 3.63 -31.66
CA PHE A 28 11.38 3.68 -31.19
C PHE A 28 10.60 2.42 -31.56
N ASP A 29 10.83 1.86 -32.75
CA ASP A 29 10.12 0.67 -33.25
C ASP A 29 10.60 -0.65 -32.65
N GLU A 30 11.77 -0.65 -32.01
CA GLU A 30 12.35 -1.82 -31.33
C GLU A 30 12.00 -1.87 -29.84
N LEU A 31 11.42 -0.80 -29.30
CA LEU A 31 10.92 -0.78 -27.92
C LEU A 31 9.79 -1.80 -27.73
N PRO A 32 9.66 -2.40 -26.52
CA PRO A 32 8.52 -3.25 -26.20
C PRO A 32 7.18 -2.55 -26.43
N ASP A 33 6.16 -3.30 -26.85
CA ASP A 33 4.84 -2.77 -27.19
C ASP A 33 4.24 -1.90 -26.09
N GLN A 34 4.43 -2.28 -24.83
CA GLN A 34 3.94 -1.54 -23.68
C GLN A 34 4.63 -0.17 -23.55
N ALA A 35 5.95 -0.11 -23.74
CA ALA A 35 6.72 1.13 -23.73
C ALA A 35 6.31 2.05 -24.89
N ARG A 36 6.17 1.51 -26.11
CA ARG A 36 5.70 2.27 -27.28
C ARG A 36 4.30 2.82 -27.08
N SER A 37 3.39 1.98 -26.61
CA SER A 37 1.99 2.37 -26.33
C SER A 37 1.94 3.49 -25.29
N TYR A 38 2.72 3.38 -24.22
CA TYR A 38 2.83 4.42 -23.20
C TYR A 38 3.34 5.76 -23.79
N LEU A 39 4.46 5.72 -24.52
CA LEU A 39 5.02 6.92 -25.15
C LEU A 39 4.06 7.56 -26.15
N ALA A 40 3.39 6.77 -26.98
CA ALA A 40 2.46 7.28 -27.99
C ALA A 40 1.16 7.82 -27.40
N ASN A 41 0.54 7.09 -26.47
CA ASN A 41 -0.82 7.36 -26.00
C ASN A 41 -0.88 8.24 -24.76
N GLU A 42 0.06 8.07 -23.82
CA GLU A 42 0.07 8.83 -22.56
C GLU A 42 0.99 10.05 -22.65
N ILE A 43 2.13 9.94 -23.35
CA ILE A 43 3.09 11.05 -23.47
C ILE A 43 2.91 11.85 -24.77
N GLY A 44 2.30 11.27 -25.81
CA GLY A 44 2.07 11.92 -27.11
C GLY A 44 3.28 11.89 -28.06
N VAL A 45 4.27 11.04 -27.79
CA VAL A 45 5.48 10.88 -28.62
C VAL A 45 5.29 9.74 -29.60
N THR A 46 5.18 10.10 -30.88
CA THR A 46 5.03 9.16 -32.01
C THR A 46 6.27 9.07 -32.90
N SER A 47 7.27 9.91 -32.66
CA SER A 47 8.56 9.92 -33.36
C SER A 47 9.60 10.70 -32.55
N THR A 48 10.86 10.31 -32.68
CA THR A 48 12.01 10.98 -32.04
C THR A 48 12.17 12.44 -32.42
N SER A 49 11.71 12.84 -33.60
CA SER A 49 11.81 14.24 -34.08
C SER A 49 10.87 15.23 -33.37
N ARG A 50 9.95 14.75 -32.52
CA ARG A 50 8.97 15.58 -31.78
C ARG A 50 9.21 15.61 -30.28
N MET A 51 10.33 15.05 -29.83
CA MET A 51 10.68 14.97 -28.42
C MET A 51 11.05 16.35 -27.88
N THR A 52 10.54 16.66 -26.69
CA THR A 52 10.90 17.88 -25.96
C THR A 52 11.11 17.51 -24.51
N TYR A 53 11.99 18.25 -23.82
CA TYR A 53 12.24 18.07 -22.39
C TYR A 53 10.95 18.11 -21.55
N ASN A 54 9.95 18.89 -21.98
CA ASN A 54 8.66 18.98 -21.30
C ASN A 54 7.89 17.65 -21.30
N HIS A 55 8.02 16.82 -22.34
CA HIS A 55 7.39 15.49 -22.37
C HIS A 55 7.94 14.59 -21.27
N PHE A 56 9.26 14.62 -21.05
CA PHE A 56 9.90 13.88 -19.97
C PHE A 56 9.43 14.37 -18.60
N VAL A 57 9.51 15.67 -18.33
CA VAL A 57 9.11 16.24 -17.03
C VAL A 57 7.64 15.95 -16.72
N HIS A 58 6.75 16.14 -17.69
CA HIS A 58 5.33 15.83 -17.52
C HIS A 58 5.10 14.34 -17.25
N GLY A 59 5.71 13.46 -18.05
CA GLY A 59 5.63 12.02 -17.89
C GLY A 59 6.15 11.55 -16.52
N PHE A 60 7.28 12.11 -16.07
CA PHE A 60 7.88 11.81 -14.78
C PHE A 60 6.93 12.12 -13.63
N VAL A 61 6.36 13.34 -13.61
CA VAL A 61 5.48 13.80 -12.54
C VAL A 61 4.20 12.96 -12.51
N GLU A 62 3.61 12.73 -13.67
CA GLU A 62 2.36 12.00 -13.79
C GLU A 62 2.54 10.52 -13.46
N LEU A 63 3.60 9.88 -13.94
CA LEU A 63 3.89 8.49 -13.64
C LEU A 63 4.21 8.27 -12.15
N SER A 64 4.96 9.19 -11.53
CA SER A 64 5.24 9.16 -10.08
C SER A 64 3.95 9.34 -9.25
N ARG A 65 3.03 10.18 -9.72
CA ARG A 65 1.70 10.35 -9.10
C ARG A 65 0.86 9.07 -9.22
N GLN A 66 0.81 8.48 -10.41
CA GLN A 66 0.09 7.23 -10.67
C GLN A 66 0.62 6.09 -9.78
N LEU A 67 1.94 5.94 -9.66
CA LEU A 67 2.55 4.94 -8.78
C LEU A 67 2.00 5.03 -7.36
N ARG A 68 2.02 6.23 -6.77
CA ARG A 68 1.49 6.43 -5.41
C ARG A 68 0.02 6.07 -5.29
N THR A 69 -0.80 6.49 -6.24
CA THR A 69 -2.24 6.17 -6.24
C THR A 69 -2.49 4.66 -6.38
N CYS A 70 -1.73 3.97 -7.22
CA CYS A 70 -1.85 2.52 -7.39
C CYS A 70 -1.39 1.76 -6.15
N LEU A 71 -0.31 2.19 -5.50
CA LEU A 71 0.20 1.56 -4.28
C LEU A 71 -0.69 1.81 -3.05
N GLU A 72 -1.38 2.96 -2.97
CA GLU A 72 -2.12 3.35 -1.75
C GLU A 72 -3.11 2.26 -1.28
N GLY A 73 -3.91 1.68 -2.19
CA GLY A 73 -4.87 0.65 -1.82
C GLY A 73 -4.21 -0.61 -1.25
N ASN A 74 -3.14 -1.05 -1.90
CA ASN A 74 -2.36 -2.22 -1.50
C ASN A 74 -1.63 -1.97 -0.16
N ASP A 75 -1.02 -0.79 0.00
CA ASP A 75 -0.36 -0.35 1.23
C ASP A 75 -1.33 -0.30 2.41
N ARG A 76 -2.52 0.29 2.22
CA ARG A 76 -3.58 0.31 3.24
C ARG A 76 -3.96 -1.10 3.68
N ALA A 77 -4.07 -2.04 2.75
CA ALA A 77 -4.41 -3.43 3.08
C ALA A 77 -3.30 -4.11 3.90
N LEU A 78 -2.04 -3.95 3.49
CA LEU A 78 -0.88 -4.50 4.20
C LEU A 78 -0.73 -3.90 5.61
N ILE A 79 -0.85 -2.57 5.74
CA ILE A 79 -0.82 -1.88 7.03
C ILE A 79 -2.01 -2.30 7.91
N GLY A 80 -3.20 -2.43 7.33
CA GLY A 80 -4.39 -2.89 8.04
C GLY A 80 -4.20 -4.27 8.67
N LEU A 81 -3.61 -5.21 7.93
CA LEU A 81 -3.27 -6.55 8.44
C LEU A 81 -2.22 -6.49 9.55
N LYS A 82 -1.16 -5.67 9.39
CA LYS A 82 -0.16 -5.43 10.45
C LYS A 82 -0.83 -4.92 11.74
N ASN A 83 -1.72 -3.94 11.63
CA ASN A 83 -2.38 -3.32 12.78
C ASN A 83 -3.41 -4.28 13.43
N GLU A 84 -4.09 -5.13 12.66
CA GLU A 84 -4.94 -6.18 13.21
C GLU A 84 -4.15 -7.19 14.06
N VAL A 85 -3.01 -7.68 13.56
CA VAL A 85 -2.12 -8.59 14.31
C VAL A 85 -1.64 -7.93 15.60
N ARG A 86 -1.25 -6.65 15.51
CA ARG A 86 -0.83 -5.87 16.69
C ARG A 86 -1.95 -5.75 17.73
N ARG A 87 -3.18 -5.46 17.33
CA ARG A 87 -4.33 -5.39 18.25
C ARG A 87 -4.55 -6.69 19.01
N LYS A 88 -4.51 -7.83 18.30
CA LYS A 88 -4.65 -9.15 18.92
C LYS A 88 -3.56 -9.42 19.96
N SER A 89 -2.32 -9.01 19.69
CA SER A 89 -1.21 -9.12 20.64
C SER A 89 -1.37 -8.23 21.88
N ILE A 90 -1.89 -7.01 21.74
CA ILE A 90 -2.03 -6.05 22.86
C ILE A 90 -3.21 -6.41 23.77
N CYS A 91 -4.33 -6.88 23.21
CA CYS A 91 -5.53 -7.22 23.99
C CYS A 91 -5.38 -8.49 24.84
N GLY A 92 -4.20 -9.14 24.86
CA GLY A 92 -3.91 -10.32 25.70
C GLY A 92 -4.85 -11.50 25.43
N SER A 93 -5.54 -11.49 24.31
CA SER A 93 -6.67 -12.38 24.03
C SER A 93 -6.22 -13.49 23.10
N LEU A 94 -6.21 -14.69 23.68
CA LEU A 94 -6.35 -16.04 23.10
C LEU A 94 -5.06 -16.86 23.10
N GLU A 95 -5.05 -17.85 23.99
CA GLU A 95 -4.47 -19.17 23.70
C GLU A 95 -4.79 -19.55 22.24
N PRO A 96 -3.82 -20.08 21.47
CA PRO A 96 -4.07 -20.49 20.10
C PRO A 96 -5.21 -21.50 20.06
N THR A 97 -6.34 -21.08 19.50
CA THR A 97 -7.42 -21.99 19.10
C THR A 97 -7.21 -22.35 17.62
N VAL A 98 -7.71 -23.52 17.19
CA VAL A 98 -7.69 -23.93 15.78
C VAL A 98 -8.31 -22.85 14.87
N ALA A 99 -9.38 -22.18 15.33
CA ALA A 99 -10.00 -21.07 14.61
C ALA A 99 -9.06 -19.86 14.44
N THR A 100 -8.24 -19.53 15.44
CA THR A 100 -7.24 -18.46 15.32
C THR A 100 -6.08 -18.83 14.40
N GLU A 101 -5.71 -20.11 14.30
CA GLU A 101 -4.69 -20.58 13.36
C GLU A 101 -5.19 -20.55 11.91
N GLU A 102 -6.41 -21.01 11.66
CA GLU A 102 -7.05 -20.94 10.33
C GLU A 102 -7.20 -19.50 9.83
N GLU A 103 -7.63 -18.58 10.70
CA GLU A 103 -7.69 -17.15 10.36
C GLU A 103 -6.30 -16.59 10.04
N ASN A 104 -5.26 -16.95 10.80
CA ASN A 104 -3.91 -16.49 10.54
C ASN A 104 -3.35 -17.05 9.23
N LEU A 105 -3.66 -18.30 8.91
CA LEU A 105 -3.26 -18.93 7.65
C LEU A 105 -3.95 -18.27 6.46
N ALA A 106 -5.26 -17.99 6.56
CA ALA A 106 -6.00 -17.27 5.53
C ALA A 106 -5.45 -15.85 5.30
N ARG A 107 -5.08 -15.13 6.38
CA ARG A 107 -4.41 -13.83 6.26
C ARG A 107 -3.06 -13.94 5.55
N LEU A 108 -2.23 -14.90 5.94
CA LEU A 108 -0.92 -15.12 5.32
C LEU A 108 -1.07 -15.44 3.83
N GLN A 109 -2.01 -16.33 3.48
CA GLN A 109 -2.32 -16.65 2.10
C GLN A 109 -2.77 -15.41 1.32
N HIS A 110 -3.65 -14.58 1.88
CA HIS A 110 -4.05 -13.33 1.22
C HIS A 110 -2.87 -12.38 0.97
N VAL A 111 -1.94 -12.26 1.91
CA VAL A 111 -0.71 -11.47 1.71
C VAL A 111 0.15 -12.05 0.59
N LEU A 112 0.45 -13.35 0.67
CA LEU A 112 1.40 -14.00 -0.24
C LEU A 112 0.85 -14.21 -1.66
N GLU A 113 -0.45 -14.47 -1.79
CA GLU A 113 -1.07 -14.84 -3.06
C GLU A 113 -1.80 -13.67 -3.73
N VAL A 114 -2.11 -12.60 -3.01
CA VAL A 114 -2.84 -11.44 -3.56
C VAL A 114 -2.06 -10.15 -3.39
N LEU A 115 -1.79 -9.70 -2.17
CA LEU A 115 -1.26 -8.36 -1.94
C LEU A 115 0.18 -8.18 -2.46
N LEU A 116 1.07 -9.13 -2.18
CA LEU A 116 2.45 -9.05 -2.66
C LEU A 116 2.55 -9.19 -4.20
N PRO A 117 1.87 -10.15 -4.85
CA PRO A 117 1.87 -10.23 -6.31
C PRO A 117 1.25 -8.99 -6.98
N GLU A 118 0.18 -8.43 -6.43
CA GLU A 118 -0.43 -7.20 -6.96
C GLU A 118 0.54 -6.01 -6.85
N ARG A 119 1.21 -5.87 -5.69
CA ARG A 119 2.25 -4.85 -5.50
C ARG A 119 3.37 -5.00 -6.53
N GLN A 120 3.86 -6.22 -6.71
CA GLN A 120 4.92 -6.53 -7.68
C GLN A 120 4.47 -6.14 -9.09
N ALA A 121 3.25 -6.48 -9.50
CA ALA A 121 2.72 -6.14 -10.81
C ALA A 121 2.59 -4.62 -11.03
N ILE A 122 2.20 -3.86 -9.99
CA ILE A 122 2.17 -2.39 -10.04
C ILE A 122 3.57 -1.83 -10.28
N LEU A 123 4.57 -2.35 -9.55
CA LEU A 123 5.95 -1.88 -9.65
C LEU A 123 6.60 -2.28 -10.98
N ASP A 124 6.36 -3.49 -11.47
CA ASP A 124 6.80 -3.94 -12.79
C ASP A 124 6.22 -3.07 -13.90
N ASN A 125 4.92 -2.75 -13.82
CA ASN A 125 4.29 -1.86 -14.78
C ASN A 125 4.89 -0.45 -14.76
N PHE A 126 5.10 0.09 -13.55
CA PHE A 126 5.73 1.39 -13.36
C PHE A 126 7.14 1.42 -13.94
N VAL A 127 7.97 0.40 -13.66
CA VAL A 127 9.36 0.31 -14.13
C VAL A 127 9.43 0.25 -15.65
N GLN A 128 8.55 -0.48 -16.32
CA GLN A 128 8.53 -0.49 -17.79
C GLN A 128 8.19 0.89 -18.38
N LYS A 129 7.22 1.59 -17.80
CA LYS A 129 6.89 2.97 -18.19
C LYS A 129 8.01 3.94 -17.86
N TRP A 130 8.70 3.72 -16.74
CA TRP A 130 9.86 4.51 -16.32
C TRP A 130 11.02 4.36 -17.29
N ASP A 131 11.36 3.12 -17.64
CA ASP A 131 12.41 2.81 -18.59
C ASP A 131 12.12 3.46 -19.96
N ALA A 132 10.85 3.57 -20.35
CA ALA A 132 10.45 4.30 -21.55
C ALA A 132 10.69 5.83 -21.44
N LEU A 133 10.48 6.43 -20.27
CA LEU A 133 10.81 7.84 -20.02
C LEU A 133 12.32 8.09 -20.02
N ILE A 134 13.10 7.20 -19.41
CA ILE A 134 14.56 7.28 -19.41
C ILE A 134 15.09 7.18 -20.85
N TRP A 135 14.55 6.24 -21.63
CA TRP A 135 14.86 6.14 -23.05
C TRP A 135 14.51 7.43 -23.79
N LEU A 136 13.34 8.02 -23.54
CA LEU A 136 12.92 9.29 -24.14
C LEU A 136 13.88 10.44 -23.81
N GLU A 137 14.35 10.53 -22.57
CA GLU A 137 15.32 11.54 -22.13
C GLU A 137 16.66 11.40 -22.84
N ILE A 138 17.19 10.16 -22.90
CA ILE A 138 18.48 9.86 -23.54
C ILE A 138 18.42 10.06 -25.05
N GLU A 139 17.34 9.62 -25.71
CA GLU A 139 17.17 9.81 -27.15
C GLU A 139 17.00 11.28 -27.54
N GLY A 140 16.46 12.10 -26.64
CA GLY A 140 16.41 13.55 -26.78
C GLY A 140 17.78 14.24 -26.74
N MET A 141 18.84 13.55 -26.29
CA MET A 141 20.20 14.08 -26.27
C MET A 141 20.88 13.96 -27.65
N PRO A 142 21.76 14.91 -28.02
CA PRO A 142 22.66 14.75 -29.17
C PRO A 142 23.46 13.44 -29.08
N GLN A 143 23.72 12.79 -30.21
CA GLN A 143 24.40 11.49 -30.22
C GLN A 143 25.76 11.54 -29.52
N GLU A 144 26.53 12.62 -29.68
CA GLU A 144 27.84 12.77 -29.03
C GLU A 144 27.75 12.94 -27.50
N GLY A 145 26.56 13.29 -26.99
CA GLY A 145 26.29 13.47 -25.56
C GLY A 145 25.64 12.26 -24.89
N ARG A 146 25.32 11.19 -25.62
CA ARG A 146 24.63 10.03 -25.05
C ARG A 146 25.58 9.22 -24.17
N PRO A 147 25.22 8.97 -22.90
CA PRO A 147 26.06 8.19 -22.00
C PRO A 147 26.13 6.71 -22.46
N PRO A 148 27.23 5.99 -22.19
CA PRO A 148 27.30 4.55 -22.39
C PRO A 148 26.24 3.79 -21.57
N HIS A 149 25.88 2.58 -22.01
CA HIS A 149 24.84 1.75 -21.39
C HIS A 149 25.01 1.59 -19.86
N GLU A 150 26.21 1.34 -19.37
CA GLU A 150 26.46 1.20 -17.92
C GLU A 150 26.09 2.48 -17.14
N GLN A 151 26.33 3.65 -17.71
CA GLN A 151 25.96 4.92 -17.10
C GLN A 151 24.45 5.17 -17.17
N GLN A 152 23.80 4.74 -18.25
CA GLN A 152 22.34 4.76 -18.36
C GLN A 152 21.69 3.86 -17.29
N GLN A 153 22.20 2.66 -17.09
CA GLN A 153 21.73 1.73 -16.05
C GLN A 153 21.85 2.35 -14.66
N ARG A 154 23.00 2.97 -14.34
CA ARG A 154 23.20 3.65 -13.05
C ARG A 154 22.24 4.81 -12.88
N TYR A 155 22.11 5.67 -13.88
CA TYR A 155 21.16 6.78 -13.86
C TYR A 155 19.72 6.30 -13.64
N ARG A 156 19.31 5.24 -14.34
CA ARG A 156 18.01 4.61 -14.17
C ARG A 156 17.82 4.07 -12.75
N ASN A 157 18.81 3.38 -12.19
CA ASN A 157 18.73 2.82 -10.85
C ASN A 157 18.66 3.92 -9.77
N ASP A 158 19.54 4.92 -9.85
CA ASP A 158 19.58 6.05 -8.91
C ASP A 158 18.26 6.84 -8.94
N SER A 159 17.65 6.99 -10.13
CA SER A 159 16.38 7.70 -10.28
C SER A 159 15.20 6.88 -9.77
N LEU A 160 15.17 5.56 -10.01
CA LEU A 160 14.17 4.66 -9.44
C LEU A 160 14.25 4.60 -7.91
N GLU A 161 15.45 4.51 -7.35
CA GLU A 161 15.68 4.48 -5.90
C GLU A 161 15.00 5.67 -5.23
N ARG A 162 15.22 6.89 -5.74
CA ARG A 162 14.57 8.10 -5.21
C ARG A 162 13.05 8.06 -5.30
N VAL A 163 12.48 7.53 -6.38
CA VAL A 163 11.01 7.43 -6.50
C VAL A 163 10.45 6.40 -5.53
N PHE A 164 11.13 5.27 -5.36
CA PHE A 164 10.72 4.26 -4.40
C PHE A 164 10.93 4.72 -2.96
N GLU A 165 11.96 5.50 -2.65
CA GLU A 165 12.12 6.17 -1.36
C GLU A 165 10.92 7.08 -1.06
N MET A 166 10.55 7.97 -1.98
CA MET A 166 9.37 8.83 -1.81
C MET A 166 8.06 8.04 -1.65
N ALA A 167 7.92 6.92 -2.38
CA ALA A 167 6.76 6.04 -2.24
C ALA A 167 6.73 5.38 -0.85
N ASN A 168 7.88 4.88 -0.37
CA ASN A 168 8.01 4.24 0.94
C ASN A 168 7.81 5.24 2.10
N GLU A 169 8.27 6.49 1.94
CA GLU A 169 7.97 7.58 2.87
C GLU A 169 6.46 7.82 2.94
N SER A 170 5.79 7.88 1.79
CA SER A 170 4.33 8.04 1.72
C SER A 170 3.59 6.88 2.41
N THR A 171 4.07 5.64 2.25
CA THR A 171 3.54 4.47 2.96
C THR A 171 3.76 4.57 4.48
N SER A 172 4.91 5.10 4.91
CA SER A 172 5.22 5.30 6.33
C SER A 172 4.31 6.36 6.95
N GLU A 173 4.10 7.48 6.26
CA GLU A 173 3.16 8.53 6.69
C GLU A 173 1.72 8.00 6.79
N LEU A 174 1.32 7.13 5.86
CA LEU A 174 0.03 6.46 5.87
C LEU A 174 -0.11 5.54 7.10
N ASP A 175 0.92 4.75 7.44
CA ASP A 175 0.94 3.91 8.65
C ASP A 175 0.73 4.77 9.90
N GLU A 176 1.51 5.84 10.06
CA GLU A 176 1.36 6.77 11.18
C GLU A 176 -0.04 7.39 11.26
N LYS A 177 -0.61 7.77 10.12
CA LYS A 177 -1.95 8.36 10.06
C LYS A 177 -3.00 7.36 10.53
N LEU A 178 -2.96 6.12 10.01
CA LEU A 178 -3.89 5.06 10.39
C LEU A 178 -3.75 4.71 11.88
N LEU A 179 -2.52 4.65 12.40
CA LEU A 179 -2.22 4.48 13.82
C LEU A 179 -2.85 5.58 14.68
N ARG A 180 -2.73 6.85 14.27
CA ARG A 180 -3.33 8.00 14.98
C ARG A 180 -4.85 7.94 14.98
N GLU A 181 -5.46 7.66 13.83
CA GLU A 181 -6.92 7.52 13.68
C GLU A 181 -7.44 6.39 14.58
N GLU A 182 -6.75 5.26 14.62
CA GLU A 182 -7.09 4.12 15.46
C GLU A 182 -6.99 4.44 16.96
N MET A 183 -5.92 5.11 17.40
CA MET A 183 -5.77 5.55 18.79
C MET A 183 -6.88 6.52 19.22
N GLN A 184 -7.31 7.41 18.33
CA GLN A 184 -8.42 8.32 18.59
C GLN A 184 -9.75 7.58 18.76
N GLU A 185 -10.04 6.60 17.90
CA GLU A 185 -11.25 5.77 18.01
C GLU A 185 -11.27 4.95 19.31
N MET A 186 -10.15 4.33 19.68
CA MET A 186 -10.03 3.59 20.94
C MET A 186 -10.27 4.50 22.15
N SER A 187 -9.69 5.71 22.16
CA SER A 187 -9.89 6.69 23.23
C SER A 187 -11.37 7.07 23.41
N LYS A 188 -12.10 7.32 22.30
CA LYS A 188 -13.54 7.61 22.34
C LYS A 188 -14.35 6.47 22.97
N LEU A 189 -14.03 5.22 22.64
CA LEU A 189 -14.71 4.03 23.17
C LEU A 189 -14.50 3.87 24.68
N PHE A 190 -13.30 4.17 25.20
CA PHE A 190 -13.01 4.13 26.63
C PHE A 190 -13.75 5.23 27.41
N VAL A 191 -13.82 6.45 26.87
CA VAL A 191 -14.57 7.56 27.49
C VAL A 191 -16.08 7.27 27.50
N SER A 192 -16.61 6.63 26.46
CA SER A 192 -18.04 6.26 26.38
C SER A 192 -18.43 5.14 27.36
N LYS A 193 -17.55 4.18 27.64
CA LYS A 193 -17.81 3.09 28.60
C LYS A 193 -17.61 3.50 30.06
N GLY A 194 -16.76 4.49 30.35
CA GLY A 194 -16.53 5.00 31.70
C GLY A 194 -17.64 5.89 32.28
N GLY A 195 -18.67 6.22 31.49
CA GLY A 195 -19.75 7.14 31.89
C GLY A 195 -21.04 6.51 32.44
N VAL A 196 -21.11 5.18 32.61
CA VAL A 196 -22.36 4.48 32.98
C VAL A 196 -22.38 3.90 34.41
N GLU A 197 -21.29 4.00 35.18
CA GLU A 197 -21.24 3.50 36.57
C GLU A 197 -21.12 4.62 37.60
N GLU A 198 -22.07 5.55 37.65
CA GLU A 198 -22.30 6.30 38.89
C GLU A 198 -23.71 6.91 38.96
N ARG A 199 -24.73 6.06 39.13
CA ARG A 199 -25.96 6.44 39.85
C ARG A 199 -26.79 5.21 40.21
N GLY A 200 -26.82 4.84 41.49
CA GLY A 200 -27.87 3.97 42.00
C GLY A 200 -27.57 3.18 43.27
N ARG A 201 -27.39 3.88 44.40
CA ARG A 201 -27.41 3.26 45.74
C ARG A 201 -28.85 2.86 46.12
N THR A 202 -29.02 1.61 46.54
CA THR A 202 -30.02 1.05 47.48
C THR A 202 -31.53 1.19 47.20
N THR A 203 -32.24 0.06 47.07
CA THR A 203 -33.13 -0.47 48.14
C THR A 203 -33.64 -1.88 47.83
N SER A 204 -33.74 -2.66 48.89
CA SER A 204 -34.25 -4.03 49.00
C SER A 204 -35.73 -4.15 48.64
N ARG A 205 -36.10 -5.15 47.80
CA ARG A 205 -37.40 -5.88 47.87
C ARG A 205 -37.35 -7.16 47.01
N LYS A 206 -37.58 -8.31 47.65
CA LYS A 206 -37.93 -9.63 47.05
C LYS A 206 -39.45 -9.67 46.72
N PRO A 207 -39.99 -10.73 46.08
CA PRO A 207 -40.05 -10.94 44.64
C PRO A 207 -41.52 -11.00 44.15
N THR A 208 -41.77 -10.99 42.84
CA THR A 208 -43.07 -11.46 42.32
C THR A 208 -42.85 -12.29 41.08
N VAL A 209 -43.32 -13.54 41.16
CA VAL A 209 -43.32 -14.55 40.12
C VAL A 209 -44.25 -14.08 39.01
N GLY A 210 -43.68 -13.78 37.84
CA GLY A 210 -44.41 -13.50 36.61
C GLY A 210 -44.16 -14.63 35.61
N VAL A 211 -45.16 -15.47 35.40
CA VAL A 211 -45.19 -16.54 34.39
C VAL A 211 -45.10 -15.91 33.00
N TYR A 212 -44.03 -16.18 32.25
CA TYR A 212 -43.93 -15.78 30.84
C TYR A 212 -44.35 -16.94 29.93
N ARG A 213 -45.39 -16.69 29.14
CA ARG A 213 -45.89 -17.54 28.05
C ARG A 213 -45.16 -17.13 26.76
N PRO A 214 -44.59 -18.05 25.97
CA PRO A 214 -44.00 -17.70 24.68
C PRO A 214 -45.11 -17.49 23.61
N PRO A 215 -45.04 -16.43 22.79
CA PRO A 215 -45.82 -16.35 21.56
C PRO A 215 -45.13 -17.12 20.43
N ALA A 216 -45.98 -17.75 19.62
CA ALA A 216 -45.65 -18.72 18.60
C ALA A 216 -44.82 -18.19 17.42
N LEU A 217 -44.00 -19.11 16.90
CA LEU A 217 -43.45 -19.10 15.55
C LEU A 217 -44.53 -18.75 14.51
N ARG A 218 -44.24 -17.80 13.62
CA ARG A 218 -44.86 -17.73 12.29
C ARG A 218 -43.76 -17.83 11.24
N CYS A 219 -43.70 -19.02 10.63
CA CYS A 219 -43.21 -19.19 9.28
C CYS A 219 -44.27 -18.73 8.27
N GLY A 220 -43.80 -18.23 7.14
CA GLY A 220 -44.58 -17.96 5.92
C GLY A 220 -43.97 -16.77 5.20
N ALA A 221 -43.73 -16.80 3.90
CA ALA A 221 -43.78 -17.85 2.89
C ALA A 221 -42.80 -17.42 1.78
#